data_AF-A0A377LWX6-F1
#
_entry.id   AF-A0A377LWX6-F1
#
_cell.length_a   1.000
_cell.length_b   1.000
_cell.length_c   1.000
_cell.angle_alpha   90.00
_cell.angle_beta   90.00
_cell.angle_gamma   90.00
#
_symmetry.space_group_name_H-M   'P 1'
#
loop_
_entity.id
_entity.type
_entity.pdbx_description
1 polymer ?
#
loop_
_entity_poly.entity_id
_entity_poly.type
_entity_poly.pdbx_seq_one_letter_code
_entity_poly.pdbx_strand_id
1 'polypeptide(L)'
;MTAIANGIAHHGGFVPYTATFLMFVEYARNAARMAALMKARQIMVYTHDSIGLGEDGPTHQAVEQLASLRLTPNFSTWRPCDQVEAAVGWKLAVERHNGPTALILSRQNLAQIERTPEQVKDIARGGYILKDSGGKPDVILIATGSEVEITVKAAEKLTAEGHAVRVVSLPSTDIFDAPG
;
A
#
# COMPACT_ATOMS: atom_id res chain seq x y z
N MET A 1 4.62 -20.90 -6.23
CA MET A 1 3.93 -20.37 -5.04
C MET A 1 2.59 -19.73 -5.40
N THR A 2 2.56 -18.56 -6.05
CA THR A 2 1.32 -17.80 -6.31
C THR A 2 0.25 -18.60 -7.07
N ALA A 3 0.63 -19.37 -8.10
CA ALA A 3 -0.33 -20.20 -8.83
C ALA A 3 -0.97 -21.32 -7.97
N ILE A 4 -0.21 -21.88 -7.02
CA ILE A 4 -0.74 -22.89 -6.09
C ILE A 4 -1.76 -22.25 -5.14
N ALA A 5 -1.46 -21.06 -4.63
CA ALA A 5 -2.36 -20.31 -3.76
C ALA A 5 -3.65 -19.87 -4.47
N ASN A 6 -3.62 -19.60 -5.78
CA ASN A 6 -4.84 -19.43 -6.58
C ASN A 6 -5.72 -20.69 -6.52
N GLY A 7 -5.11 -21.87 -6.67
CA GLY A 7 -5.81 -23.15 -6.52
C GLY A 7 -6.41 -23.35 -5.13
N ILE A 8 -5.67 -23.03 -4.06
CA ILE A 8 -6.16 -23.07 -2.68
C ILE A 8 -7.37 -22.13 -2.49
N ALA A 9 -7.30 -20.91 -3.02
CA ALA A 9 -8.39 -19.94 -2.93
C ALA A 9 -9.67 -20.44 -3.62
N HIS A 10 -9.54 -21.12 -4.76
CA HIS A 10 -10.68 -21.66 -5.51
C HIS A 10 -11.19 -23.01 -5.00
N HIS A 11 -10.34 -23.82 -4.37
CA HIS A 11 -10.77 -25.03 -3.68
C HIS A 11 -11.76 -24.68 -2.55
N GLY A 12 -11.55 -23.55 -1.87
CA GLY A 12 -12.37 -23.12 -0.75
C GLY A 12 -11.93 -23.74 0.58
N GLY A 13 -12.42 -23.15 1.68
CA GLY A 13 -12.07 -23.53 3.06
C GLY A 13 -10.86 -22.79 3.64
N PHE A 14 -10.10 -22.05 2.83
CA PHE A 14 -8.90 -21.32 3.25
C PHE A 14 -8.85 -19.88 2.72
N VAL A 15 -8.09 -19.03 3.40
CA VAL A 15 -7.68 -17.70 2.91
C VAL A 15 -6.15 -17.72 2.77
N PRO A 16 -5.61 -18.06 1.59
CA PRO A 16 -4.17 -18.23 1.43
C PRO A 16 -3.45 -16.87 1.44
N TYR A 17 -2.32 -16.82 2.14
CA TYR A 17 -1.31 -15.80 1.92
C TYR A 17 -0.01 -16.41 1.37
N THR A 18 0.73 -15.61 0.60
CA THR A 18 2.04 -15.99 0.04
C THR A 18 3.00 -14.83 0.22
N ALA A 19 4.31 -15.08 0.39
CA ALA A 19 5.28 -14.02 0.66
C ALA A 19 6.58 -14.16 -0.16
N THR A 20 7.12 -13.02 -0.62
CA THR A 20 8.46 -12.89 -1.23
C THR A 20 8.89 -11.42 -1.24
N PHE A 21 10.07 -11.07 -1.78
CA PHE A 21 10.45 -9.66 -1.99
C PHE A 21 9.62 -9.05 -3.11
N LEU A 22 9.37 -7.74 -3.07
CA LEU A 22 8.59 -7.05 -4.09
C LEU A 22 9.19 -7.25 -5.49
N MET A 23 10.50 -7.18 -5.63
CA MET A 23 11.19 -7.44 -6.90
C MET A 23 10.79 -8.79 -7.53
N PHE A 24 10.61 -9.83 -6.70
CA PHE A 24 10.33 -11.18 -7.19
C PHE A 24 8.85 -11.41 -7.53
N VAL A 25 8.00 -10.38 -7.45
CA VAL A 25 6.69 -10.44 -8.12
C VAL A 25 6.83 -10.68 -9.62
N GLU A 26 7.93 -10.25 -10.23
CA GLU A 26 8.22 -10.46 -11.65
C GLU A 26 8.30 -11.95 -12.00
N TYR A 27 8.81 -12.79 -11.09
CA TYR A 27 8.84 -14.25 -11.25
C TYR A 27 7.45 -14.89 -11.17
N ALA A 28 6.48 -14.22 -10.56
CA ALA A 28 5.12 -14.70 -10.34
C ALA A 28 4.06 -13.87 -11.06
N ARG A 29 4.46 -12.96 -11.97
CA ARG A 29 3.62 -11.86 -12.44
C ARG A 29 2.34 -12.34 -13.12
N ASN A 30 2.45 -13.37 -13.96
CA ASN A 30 1.28 -13.93 -14.63
C ASN A 30 0.34 -14.62 -13.64
N ALA A 31 0.85 -15.34 -12.63
CA ALA A 31 0.02 -15.95 -11.60
C ALA A 31 -0.71 -14.90 -10.74
N ALA A 32 -0.06 -13.77 -10.45
CA ALA A 32 -0.68 -12.63 -9.77
C ALA A 32 -1.80 -12.00 -10.62
N ARG A 33 -1.56 -11.82 -11.94
CA ARG A 33 -2.60 -11.38 -12.89
C ARG A 33 -3.77 -12.37 -12.94
N MET A 34 -3.49 -13.67 -12.96
CA MET A 34 -4.53 -14.71 -12.96
C MET A 34 -5.38 -14.67 -11.69
N ALA A 35 -4.78 -14.39 -10.53
CA ALA A 35 -5.54 -14.19 -9.29
C ALA A 35 -6.59 -13.07 -9.45
N ALA A 36 -6.21 -11.94 -10.05
CA ALA A 36 -7.11 -10.82 -10.29
C ALA A 36 -8.20 -11.15 -11.32
N LEU A 37 -7.82 -11.80 -12.43
CA LEU A 37 -8.75 -12.22 -13.47
C LEU A 37 -9.81 -13.21 -12.96
N MET A 38 -9.39 -14.19 -12.16
CA MET A 38 -10.27 -15.23 -11.61
C MET A 38 -11.01 -14.77 -10.36
N LYS A 39 -10.78 -13.53 -9.89
CA LYS A 39 -11.33 -12.99 -8.64
C LYS A 39 -10.95 -13.85 -7.42
N ALA A 40 -9.75 -14.43 -7.43
CA ALA A 40 -9.26 -15.28 -6.36
C ALA A 40 -8.98 -14.46 -5.09
N ARG A 41 -9.57 -14.88 -3.96
CA ARG A 41 -9.28 -14.31 -2.63
C ARG A 41 -7.93 -14.81 -2.15
N GLN A 42 -6.87 -14.06 -2.46
CA GLN A 42 -5.49 -14.36 -2.05
C GLN A 42 -4.81 -13.09 -1.53
N ILE A 43 -4.03 -13.23 -0.47
CA ILE A 43 -3.20 -12.15 0.07
C ILE A 43 -1.74 -12.36 -0.36
N MET A 44 -1.12 -11.35 -0.97
CA MET A 44 0.27 -11.40 -1.42
C MET A 44 1.11 -10.43 -0.59
N VAL A 45 2.01 -10.95 0.24
CA VAL A 45 2.88 -10.17 1.10
C VAL A 45 4.20 -9.94 0.38
N TYR A 46 4.45 -8.71 -0.07
CA TYR A 46 5.69 -8.31 -0.71
C TYR A 46 6.48 -7.41 0.22
N THR A 47 7.66 -7.86 0.67
CA THR A 47 8.55 -7.08 1.54
C THR A 47 9.69 -6.45 0.72
N HIS A 48 10.55 -5.64 1.35
CA HIS A 48 11.69 -4.99 0.68
C HIS A 48 11.22 -4.16 -0.52
N ASP A 49 10.32 -3.22 -0.25
CA ASP A 49 9.51 -2.52 -1.26
C ASP A 49 10.23 -1.46 -2.10
N SER A 50 11.50 -1.17 -1.82
CA SER A 50 12.17 0.02 -2.34
C SER A 50 13.69 -0.08 -2.26
N ILE A 51 14.37 0.99 -2.70
CA ILE A 51 15.80 1.22 -2.46
C ILE A 51 16.18 1.18 -0.97
N GLY A 52 15.21 1.33 -0.05
CA GLY A 52 15.42 1.23 1.40
C GLY A 52 15.93 -0.13 1.87
N LEU A 53 15.92 -1.16 1.01
CA LEU A 53 16.55 -2.43 1.35
C LEU A 53 18.07 -2.33 1.48
N GLY A 54 18.73 -1.37 0.81
CA GLY A 54 20.17 -1.15 0.92
C GLY A 54 21.03 -2.07 0.05
N GLU A 55 21.87 -2.87 0.70
CA GLU A 55 23.11 -3.42 0.16
C GLU A 55 22.96 -4.50 -0.92
N ASP A 56 21.79 -5.18 -1.01
CA ASP A 56 21.56 -6.19 -2.07
C ASP A 56 21.48 -5.57 -3.47
N GLY A 57 21.36 -4.24 -3.55
CA GLY A 57 21.60 -3.48 -4.77
C GLY A 57 20.49 -3.57 -5.82
N PRO A 58 20.76 -3.11 -7.06
CA PRO A 58 19.73 -2.79 -8.05
C PRO A 58 18.93 -4.00 -8.53
N THR A 59 19.46 -5.22 -8.38
CA THR A 59 18.75 -6.45 -8.76
C THR A 59 17.66 -6.85 -7.77
N HIS A 60 17.65 -6.26 -6.57
CA HIS A 60 16.68 -6.52 -5.51
C HIS A 60 15.82 -5.29 -5.20
N GLN A 61 16.32 -4.09 -5.49
CA GLN A 61 15.66 -2.83 -5.20
C GLN A 61 14.49 -2.60 -6.17
N ALA A 62 13.28 -2.66 -5.64
CA ALA A 62 12.08 -2.39 -6.42
C ALA A 62 11.99 -0.91 -6.80
N VAL A 63 11.59 -0.64 -8.05
CA VAL A 63 11.43 0.70 -8.62
C VAL A 63 10.04 0.83 -9.26
N GLU A 64 9.69 -0.06 -10.18
CA GLU A 64 8.49 -0.01 -11.02
C GLU A 64 7.41 -1.04 -10.65
N GLN A 65 7.73 -2.00 -9.78
CA GLN A 65 6.87 -3.16 -9.47
C GLN A 65 5.53 -2.73 -8.86
N LEU A 66 5.52 -1.71 -8.00
CA LEU A 66 4.29 -1.17 -7.42
C LEU A 66 3.39 -0.55 -8.50
N ALA A 67 3.96 0.21 -9.44
CA ALA A 67 3.21 0.80 -10.54
C ALA A 67 2.62 -0.30 -11.44
N SER A 68 3.42 -1.32 -11.75
CA SER A 68 2.96 -2.50 -12.50
C SER A 68 1.75 -3.16 -11.84
N LEU A 69 1.81 -3.41 -10.52
CA LEU A 69 0.69 -3.99 -9.78
C LEU A 69 -0.56 -3.10 -9.80
N ARG A 70 -0.42 -1.79 -9.56
CA ARG A 70 -1.53 -0.81 -9.59
C ARG A 70 -2.24 -0.74 -10.94
N LEU A 71 -1.51 -0.95 -12.04
CA LEU A 71 -2.08 -0.97 -13.39
C LEU A 71 -2.85 -2.27 -13.71
N THR A 72 -2.86 -3.25 -12.81
CA THR A 72 -3.54 -4.53 -13.03
C THR A 72 -5.01 -4.42 -12.64
N PRO A 73 -5.98 -4.58 -13.55
CA PRO A 73 -7.40 -4.49 -13.19
C PRO A 73 -7.80 -5.51 -12.12
N ASN A 74 -8.70 -5.12 -11.20
CA ASN A 74 -9.16 -5.94 -10.08
C ASN A 74 -8.03 -6.42 -9.14
N PHE A 75 -6.91 -5.70 -9.08
CA PHE A 75 -5.80 -6.00 -8.18
C PHE A 75 -5.71 -4.91 -7.11
N SER A 76 -5.84 -5.27 -5.84
CA SER A 76 -5.75 -4.29 -4.76
C SER A 76 -4.33 -4.20 -4.24
N THR A 77 -3.83 -3.00 -4.00
CA THR A 77 -2.48 -2.74 -3.51
C THR A 77 -2.50 -1.82 -2.31
N TRP A 78 -1.78 -2.22 -1.26
CA TRP A 78 -1.62 -1.43 -0.04
C TRP A 78 -0.13 -1.23 0.23
N ARG A 79 0.32 0.02 0.29
CA ARG A 79 1.66 0.42 0.73
C ARG A 79 1.57 1.26 2.01
N PRO A 80 1.40 0.61 3.18
CA PRO A 80 1.16 1.28 4.45
C PRO A 80 2.39 2.04 4.96
N CYS A 81 2.17 3.20 5.58
CA CYS A 81 3.25 4.05 6.11
C CYS A 81 3.68 3.71 7.54
N ASP A 82 2.87 2.94 8.28
CA ASP A 82 3.19 2.48 9.64
C ASP A 82 2.35 1.24 10.02
N GLN A 83 2.47 0.81 11.26
CA GLN A 83 1.76 -0.35 11.79
C GLN A 83 0.24 -0.22 11.80
N VAL A 84 -0.31 1.00 11.91
CA VAL A 84 -1.77 1.22 11.95
C VAL A 84 -2.34 1.02 10.55
N GLU A 85 -1.72 1.62 9.53
CA GLU A 85 -2.12 1.39 8.14
C GLU A 85 -1.90 -0.07 7.72
N ALA A 86 -0.83 -0.72 8.19
CA ALA A 86 -0.58 -2.13 7.90
C ALA A 86 -1.69 -3.02 8.48
N ALA A 87 -2.16 -2.75 9.70
CA ALA A 87 -3.26 -3.49 10.32
C ALA A 87 -4.57 -3.30 9.54
N VAL A 88 -4.89 -2.08 9.11
CA VAL A 88 -6.08 -1.80 8.29
C VAL A 88 -5.98 -2.49 6.91
N GLY A 89 -4.82 -2.42 6.26
CA GLY A 89 -4.58 -3.10 4.99
C GLY A 89 -4.75 -4.62 5.08
N TRP A 90 -4.24 -5.25 6.15
CA TRP A 90 -4.48 -6.66 6.43
C TRP A 90 -5.95 -6.99 6.64
N LYS A 91 -6.66 -6.19 7.45
CA LYS A 91 -8.10 -6.37 7.69
C LYS A 91 -8.88 -6.36 6.37
N LEU A 92 -8.64 -5.35 5.54
CA LEU A 92 -9.32 -5.22 4.25
C LEU A 92 -8.89 -6.28 3.23
N ALA A 93 -7.64 -6.74 3.28
CA ALA A 93 -7.18 -7.87 2.48
C ALA A 93 -7.93 -9.17 2.82
N VAL A 94 -8.18 -9.42 4.10
CA VAL A 94 -9.00 -10.56 4.54
C VAL A 94 -10.45 -10.37 4.13
N GLU A 95 -11.04 -9.19 4.36
CA GLU A 95 -12.45 -8.90 4.04
C GLU A 95 -12.75 -8.83 2.53
N ARG A 96 -11.74 -8.78 1.67
CA ARG A 96 -11.94 -8.76 0.21
C ARG A 96 -12.20 -10.17 -0.33
N HIS A 97 -13.40 -10.38 -0.89
CA HIS A 97 -13.83 -11.69 -1.41
C HIS A 97 -13.74 -11.85 -2.93
N ASN A 98 -13.46 -10.79 -3.68
CA ASN A 98 -13.61 -10.74 -5.13
C ASN A 98 -12.30 -10.41 -5.88
N GLY A 99 -11.14 -10.65 -5.28
CA GLY A 99 -9.84 -10.54 -5.94
C GLY A 99 -8.66 -10.53 -4.97
N PRO A 100 -7.42 -10.43 -5.50
CA PRO A 100 -6.20 -10.53 -4.71
C PRO A 100 -5.73 -9.18 -4.17
N THR A 101 -5.23 -9.18 -2.94
CA THR A 101 -4.65 -7.98 -2.33
C THR A 101 -3.16 -8.17 -2.13
N ALA A 102 -2.34 -7.22 -2.59
CA ALA A 102 -0.93 -7.14 -2.24
C ALA A 102 -0.68 -6.14 -1.12
N LEU A 103 0.11 -6.56 -0.13
CA LEU A 103 0.65 -5.72 0.93
C LEU A 103 2.13 -5.47 0.63
N ILE A 104 2.51 -4.20 0.50
CA ILE A 104 3.81 -3.73 0.04
C ILE A 104 4.54 -3.13 1.23
N LEU A 105 5.51 -3.85 1.77
CA LEU A 105 6.06 -3.61 3.11
C LEU A 105 7.55 -3.27 3.06
N SER A 106 7.95 -2.28 3.86
CA SER A 106 9.34 -1.85 3.97
C SER A 106 10.24 -2.90 4.63
N ARG A 107 11.55 -2.79 4.41
CA ARG A 107 12.57 -3.50 5.21
C ARG A 107 12.82 -2.77 6.52
N GLN A 108 12.99 -1.46 6.43
CA GLN A 108 13.31 -0.55 7.51
C GLN A 108 12.11 -0.27 8.41
N ASN A 109 12.41 0.07 9.67
CA ASN A 109 11.41 0.58 10.61
C ASN A 109 10.83 1.91 10.11
N LEU A 110 9.52 2.08 10.29
CA LEU A 110 8.81 3.32 9.98
C LEU A 110 8.26 3.91 11.28
N ALA A 111 8.36 5.23 11.42
CA ALA A 111 7.75 5.91 12.55
C ALA A 111 6.22 5.82 12.48
N GLN A 112 5.58 5.55 13.62
CA GLN A 112 4.13 5.67 13.70
C GLN A 112 3.74 7.15 13.66
N ILE A 113 2.73 7.48 12.86
CA ILE A 113 2.20 8.84 12.78
C ILE A 113 0.94 8.96 13.64
N GLU A 114 0.85 10.04 14.41
CA GLU A 114 -0.33 10.34 15.22
C GLU A 114 -1.57 10.55 14.34
N ARG A 115 -2.71 10.05 14.81
CA ARG A 115 -3.99 10.13 14.12
C ARG A 115 -5.13 10.33 15.12
N THR A 116 -6.14 11.07 14.69
CA THR A 116 -7.45 11.10 15.33
C THR A 116 -8.22 9.80 15.07
N PRO A 117 -9.23 9.46 15.90
CA PRO A 117 -10.08 8.29 15.65
C PRO A 117 -10.76 8.30 14.28
N GLU A 118 -11.14 9.47 13.79
CA GLU A 118 -11.73 9.68 12.47
C GLU A 118 -10.72 9.34 11.36
N GLN A 119 -9.49 9.83 11.48
CA GLN A 119 -8.42 9.51 10.53
C GLN A 119 -8.11 8.00 10.50
N VAL A 120 -8.14 7.32 11.65
CA VAL A 120 -7.96 5.86 11.70
C VAL A 120 -9.06 5.14 10.91
N LYS A 121 -10.31 5.61 10.95
CA LYS A 121 -11.41 5.06 10.14
C LYS A 121 -11.21 5.36 8.65
N ASP A 122 -10.75 6.57 8.32
CA ASP A 122 -10.57 7.00 6.94
C ASP A 122 -9.42 6.27 6.22
N ILE A 123 -8.48 5.61 6.92
CA ILE A 123 -7.47 4.72 6.29
C ILE A 123 -8.14 3.70 5.36
N ALA A 124 -9.31 3.17 5.75
CA ALA A 124 -10.04 2.17 4.98
C ALA A 124 -10.56 2.68 3.63
N ARG A 125 -10.52 4.00 3.39
CA ARG A 125 -10.90 4.64 2.14
C ARG A 125 -9.74 4.74 1.14
N GLY A 126 -8.58 4.13 1.44
CA GLY A 126 -7.43 4.06 0.55
C GLY A 126 -6.58 5.33 0.50
N GLY A 127 -7.17 6.49 0.80
CA GLY A 127 -6.48 7.77 0.96
C GLY A 127 -7.24 8.72 1.89
N TYR A 128 -6.51 9.47 2.70
CA TYR A 128 -7.09 10.35 3.71
C TYR A 128 -6.16 11.51 4.07
N ILE A 129 -6.75 12.59 4.60
CA ILE A 129 -6.00 13.76 5.07
C ILE A 129 -5.34 13.41 6.41
N LEU A 130 -4.01 13.38 6.40
CA LEU A 130 -3.20 13.08 7.58
C LEU A 130 -2.83 14.36 8.36
N LYS A 131 -2.50 15.43 7.64
CA LYS A 131 -2.37 16.78 8.22
C LYS A 131 -3.16 17.75 7.36
N ASP A 132 -3.98 18.59 7.99
CA ASP A 132 -4.80 19.56 7.30
C ASP A 132 -4.26 20.99 7.46
N SER A 133 -4.49 21.82 6.45
CA SER A 133 -4.12 23.25 6.43
C SER A 133 -5.09 24.14 7.20
N GLY A 134 -6.25 23.61 7.64
CA GLY A 134 -7.30 24.38 8.34
C GLY A 134 -8.09 25.37 7.45
N GLY A 135 -7.79 25.40 6.15
CA GLY A 135 -8.38 26.28 5.14
C GLY A 135 -7.99 25.81 3.74
N LYS A 136 -8.14 26.66 2.72
CA LYS A 136 -7.71 26.34 1.35
C LYS A 136 -6.19 26.10 1.32
N PRO A 137 -5.70 24.91 0.92
CA PRO A 137 -4.27 24.66 0.84
C PRO A 137 -3.64 25.39 -0.35
N ASP A 138 -2.42 25.90 -0.15
CA ASP A 138 -1.53 26.34 -1.23
C ASP A 138 -0.95 25.13 -1.98
N VAL A 139 -0.67 24.05 -1.24
CA VAL A 139 -0.10 22.81 -1.77
C VAL A 139 -0.66 21.59 -1.03
N ILE A 140 -0.88 20.53 -1.79
CA ILE A 140 -1.24 19.20 -1.27
C ILE A 140 -0.07 18.26 -1.58
N LEU A 141 0.51 17.69 -0.53
CA LEU A 141 1.54 16.66 -0.64
C LEU A 141 0.90 15.29 -0.46
N ILE A 142 1.07 14.41 -1.43
CA ILE A 142 0.52 13.05 -1.42
C ILE A 142 1.69 12.07 -1.33
N ALA A 143 1.66 11.18 -0.34
CA ALA A 143 2.70 10.18 -0.12
C ALA A 143 2.12 8.82 0.26
N THR A 144 2.95 7.78 0.13
CA THR A 144 2.61 6.40 0.52
C THR A 144 3.81 5.77 1.22
N GLY A 145 3.57 4.73 2.04
CA GLY A 145 4.66 3.95 2.63
C GLY A 145 5.66 4.77 3.41
N SER A 146 6.93 4.43 3.24
CA SER A 146 8.07 5.08 3.89
C SER A 146 8.20 6.58 3.60
N GLU A 147 7.60 7.09 2.53
CA GLU A 147 7.73 8.50 2.16
C GLU A 147 6.79 9.43 2.94
N VAL A 148 5.84 8.89 3.71
CA VAL A 148 4.92 9.74 4.49
C VAL A 148 5.66 10.51 5.58
N GLU A 149 6.63 9.91 6.28
CA GLU A 149 7.38 10.59 7.33
C GLU A 149 8.17 11.80 6.80
N ILE A 150 8.92 11.63 5.70
CA ILE A 150 9.66 12.74 5.09
C ILE A 150 8.71 13.81 4.54
N THR A 151 7.55 13.42 4.02
CA THR A 151 6.52 14.34 3.53
C THR A 151 5.93 15.18 4.66
N VAL A 152 5.68 14.57 5.83
CA VAL A 152 5.23 15.28 7.03
C VAL A 152 6.27 16.29 7.49
N LYS A 153 7.56 15.91 7.52
CA LYS A 153 8.65 16.83 7.88
C LYS A 153 8.80 17.98 6.89
N ALA A 154 8.59 17.73 5.60
CA ALA A 154 8.58 18.78 4.58
C ALA A 154 7.41 19.75 4.77
N ALA A 155 6.22 19.23 5.07
CA ALA A 155 5.05 20.04 5.36
C ALA A 155 5.26 20.94 6.58
N GLU A 156 5.89 20.45 7.65
CA GLU A 156 6.22 21.25 8.84
C GLU A 156 7.12 22.45 8.50
N LYS A 157 8.12 22.25 7.64
CA LYS A 157 9.01 23.34 7.19
C LYS A 157 8.25 24.38 6.36
N LEU A 158 7.49 23.93 5.37
CA LEU A 158 6.71 24.83 4.50
C LEU A 158 5.64 25.60 5.28
N THR A 159 4.99 24.96 6.27
CA THR A 159 4.05 25.64 7.17
C THR A 159 4.76 26.69 8.02
N ALA A 160 5.98 26.42 8.51
CA ALA A 160 6.77 27.40 9.26
C ALA A 160 7.21 28.61 8.39
N GLU A 161 7.30 28.42 7.07
CA GLU A 161 7.55 29.48 6.09
C GLU A 161 6.27 30.25 5.70
N GLY A 162 5.10 29.88 6.25
CA GLY A 162 3.84 30.58 6.07
C GLY A 162 2.92 30.01 4.98
N HIS A 163 3.24 28.83 4.43
CA HIS A 163 2.39 28.16 3.43
C HIS A 163 1.29 27.30 4.07
N ALA A 164 0.09 27.33 3.50
CA ALA A 164 -1.00 26.43 3.88
C ALA A 164 -0.81 25.04 3.24
N VAL A 165 -0.23 24.10 3.98
CA VAL A 165 0.12 22.77 3.46
C VAL A 165 -0.84 21.70 3.98
N ARG A 166 -1.33 20.85 3.06
CA ARG A 166 -2.07 19.62 3.39
C ARG A 166 -1.25 18.38 3.05
N VAL A 167 -1.25 17.38 3.92
CA VAL A 167 -0.63 16.08 3.70
C VAL A 167 -1.70 15.01 3.58
N VAL A 168 -1.64 14.23 2.51
CA VAL A 168 -2.49 13.06 2.26
C VAL A 168 -1.62 11.81 2.32
N SER A 169 -2.02 10.85 3.16
CA SER A 169 -1.52 9.48 3.04
C SER A 169 -2.43 8.72 2.08
N LEU A 170 -1.85 8.06 1.07
CA LEU A 170 -2.56 7.33 0.03
C LEU A 170 -2.11 5.84 0.00
N PRO A 171 -2.36 5.07 1.07
CA PRO A 171 -1.89 3.68 1.17
C PRO A 171 -2.41 2.79 0.04
N SER A 172 -3.61 3.03 -0.50
CA SER A 172 -4.19 2.26 -1.59
C SER A 172 -4.90 3.16 -2.61
N THR A 173 -4.33 3.22 -3.82
CA THR A 173 -4.90 4.01 -4.92
C THR A 173 -6.18 3.37 -5.45
N ASP A 174 -6.23 2.05 -5.56
CA ASP A 174 -7.39 1.33 -6.08
C ASP A 174 -8.63 1.45 -5.18
N ILE A 175 -8.44 1.48 -3.85
CA ILE A 175 -9.54 1.70 -2.91
C ILE A 175 -9.98 3.16 -2.90
N PHE A 176 -9.04 4.10 -3.06
CA PHE A 176 -9.37 5.53 -3.14
C PHE A 176 -10.14 5.90 -4.43
N ASP A 177 -9.78 5.27 -5.55
CA ASP A 177 -10.41 5.49 -6.85
C ASP A 177 -11.76 4.76 -7.00
N ALA A 178 -12.07 3.81 -6.11
CA ALA A 178 -13.30 3.04 -6.17
C ALA A 178 -14.52 3.96 -6.01
N PRO A 179 -15.59 3.77 -6.80
CA PRO A 179 -16.84 4.51 -6.60
C PRO A 179 -17.40 4.20 -5.21
N GLY A 180 -17.78 5.25 -4.49
CA GLY A 180 -18.38 5.16 -3.15
C GLY A 180 -19.78 4.57 -3.13
#